data_AF-A0A401HV80-F1
#
_entry.id   AF-A0A401HV80-F1
#
_cell.length_a   1.000
_cell.length_b   1.000
_cell.length_c   1.000
_cell.angle_alpha   90.00
_cell.angle_beta   90.00
_cell.angle_gamma   90.00
#
_symmetry.space_group_name_H-M   'P 1'
#
loop_
_entity.id
_entity.type
_entity.pdbx_description
1 polymer ?
#
loop_
_entity_poly.entity_id
_entity_poly.type
_entity_poly.pdbx_seq_one_letter_code
_entity_poly.pdbx_strand_id
1 'polypeptide(L)' 'MKREDLIRTIRQHVMTASAASEYLQISKQSLSSLVKRKKLTPVLEEGSVRLFLRGDVEARKALAVELREKYRPYE' A
#
# COMPACT_ATOMS: atom_id res chain seq x y z
N MET A 1 15.72 -20.77 6.36
CA MET A 1 14.74 -20.59 5.26
C MET A 1 15.49 -20.74 3.94
N LYS A 2 14.97 -21.53 2.98
CA LYS A 2 15.63 -21.66 1.67
C LYS A 2 15.39 -20.40 0.83
N ARG A 3 16.22 -20.14 -0.18
CA ARG A 3 16.13 -18.94 -1.02
C ARG A 3 14.76 -18.83 -1.70
N GLU A 4 14.22 -19.95 -2.14
CA GLU A 4 12.93 -20.04 -2.83
C GLU A 4 11.77 -19.62 -1.90
N ASP A 5 11.83 -20.05 -0.63
CA ASP A 5 10.85 -19.66 0.38
C ASP A 5 10.88 -18.16 0.64
N LEU A 6 12.08 -17.56 0.71
CA LEU A 6 12.23 -16.11 0.89
C LEU A 6 11.63 -15.34 -0.27
N ILE A 7 11.92 -15.75 -1.50
CA ILE A 7 11.38 -15.12 -2.71
C ILE A 7 9.85 -15.20 -2.72
N ARG A 8 9.29 -16.37 -2.36
CA ARG A 8 7.84 -16.55 -2.27
C ARG A 8 7.25 -15.59 -1.24
N THR A 9 7.85 -15.51 -0.05
CA THR A 9 7.38 -14.62 1.03
C THR A 9 7.39 -13.16 0.58
N ILE A 10 8.49 -12.69 -0.01
CA ILE A 10 8.61 -11.31 -0.51
C ILE A 10 7.54 -11.03 -1.57
N ARG A 11 7.39 -11.91 -2.58
CA ARG A 11 6.39 -11.72 -3.65
C ARG A 11 4.95 -11.72 -3.14
N GLN A 12 4.67 -12.50 -2.10
CA GLN A 12 3.34 -12.57 -1.50
C GLN A 12 3.05 -11.36 -0.61
N HIS A 13 4.02 -10.87 0.15
CA HIS A 13 3.77 -9.93 1.24
C HIS A 13 4.29 -8.51 0.97
N VAL A 14 4.99 -8.27 -0.13
CA VAL A 14 5.56 -6.96 -0.46
C VAL A 14 5.01 -6.45 -1.79
N MET A 15 4.64 -5.17 -1.82
CA MET A 15 4.19 -4.47 -3.01
C MET A 15 5.16 -3.34 -3.36
N THR A 16 5.39 -3.13 -4.65
CA THR A 16 6.04 -1.91 -5.14
C THR A 16 5.05 -0.73 -5.07
N ALA A 17 5.56 0.50 -5.15
CA ALA A 17 4.71 1.69 -5.25
C ALA A 17 3.68 1.64 -6.39
N SER A 18 4.04 1.04 -7.53
CA SER A 18 3.10 0.89 -8.65
C SER A 18 1.97 -0.09 -8.31
N ALA A 19 2.32 -1.28 -7.78
CA ALA A 19 1.35 -2.28 -7.38
C ALA A 19 0.43 -1.78 -6.25
N ALA A 20 0.97 -1.06 -5.28
CA ALA A 20 0.18 -0.46 -4.20
C ALA A 20 -0.78 0.62 -4.73
N SER A 21 -0.35 1.47 -5.67
CA SER A 21 -1.21 2.50 -6.29
C SER A 21 -2.37 1.86 -7.05
N GLU A 22 -2.08 0.82 -7.83
CA GLU A 22 -3.08 0.05 -8.59
C GLU A 22 -4.07 -0.66 -7.68
N TYR A 23 -3.58 -1.34 -6.63
CA TYR A 23 -4.43 -2.03 -5.66
C TYR A 23 -5.39 -1.08 -4.93
N LEU A 24 -4.90 0.10 -4.56
CA LEU A 24 -5.68 1.16 -3.91
C LEU A 24 -6.54 1.96 -4.89
N GLN A 25 -6.36 1.79 -6.21
CA GLN A 25 -7.01 2.57 -7.26
C GLN A 25 -6.80 4.08 -7.10
N ILE A 26 -5.57 4.48 -6.81
CA ILE A 26 -5.20 5.89 -6.62
C ILE A 26 -4.03 6.29 -7.54
N SER A 27 -3.90 7.60 -7.77
CA SER A 27 -2.73 8.13 -8.47
C SER A 27 -1.43 7.97 -7.65
N LYS A 28 -0.28 7.98 -8.32
CA LYS A 28 1.04 7.98 -7.66
C LYS A 28 1.25 9.20 -6.77
N GLN A 29 0.66 10.34 -7.14
CA GLN A 29 0.66 11.57 -6.37
C GLN A 29 -0.13 11.39 -5.06
N SER A 30 -1.30 10.77 -5.14
CA SER A 30 -2.12 10.42 -3.97
C SER A 30 -1.39 9.43 -3.06
N LEU A 31 -0.74 8.41 -3.61
CA LEU A 31 0.09 7.49 -2.83
C LEU A 31 1.21 8.24 -2.09
N SER A 32 1.91 9.15 -2.78
CA SER A 32 2.95 9.98 -2.15
C SER A 32 2.39 10.88 -1.05
N SER A 33 1.16 11.37 -1.20
CA SER A 33 0.46 12.14 -0.16
C SER A 33 0.15 11.28 1.07
N LEU A 34 -0.26 10.01 0.88
CA LEU A 34 -0.46 9.06 1.99
C LEU A 34 0.84 8.82 2.76
N VAL A 35 1.96 8.66 2.06
CA VAL A 35 3.29 8.48 2.67
C VAL A 35 3.69 9.72 3.46
N LYS A 36 3.60 10.92 2.85
CA LYS A 36 3.89 12.19 3.54
C LYS A 36 3.05 12.40 4.81
N ARG A 37 1.79 11.96 4.78
CA ARG A 37 0.85 12.06 5.91
C ARG A 37 0.96 10.89 6.91
N LYS A 38 1.94 10.00 6.72
CA LYS A 38 2.15 8.79 7.54
C LYS A 38 0.91 7.89 7.64
N LYS A 39 0.07 7.88 6.59
CA LYS A 39 -1.11 7.02 6.48
C LYS A 39 -0.81 5.68 5.81
N LEU A 40 0.37 5.57 5.19
CA LEU A 40 0.95 4.35 4.66
C LEU A 40 2.47 4.51 4.72
N THR A 41 3.19 3.55 5.29
CA THR A 41 4.63 3.66 5.52
C THR A 41 5.35 2.60 4.66
N PRO A 42 6.32 3.00 3.82
CA PRO A 42 7.14 2.02 3.11
C PRO A 42 8.07 1.29 4.08
N VAL A 43 8.29 -0.01 3.84
CA VAL A 43 9.31 -0.81 4.55
C VAL A 43 10.71 -0.57 4.01
N LEU A 44 10.80 -0.12 2.76
CA LEU A 44 12.04 0.28 2.11
C LEU A 44 11.74 1.49 1.24
N GLU A 45 12.54 2.53 1.39
CA GLU A 45 12.51 3.72 0.54
C GLU A 45 13.95 4.09 0.16
N GLU A 46 14.24 4.00 -1.15
CA GLU A 46 15.55 4.36 -1.71
C GLU A 46 15.33 5.08 -3.04
N GLY A 47 15.60 6.39 -3.06
CA GLY A 47 15.34 7.25 -4.22
C GLY A 47 13.87 7.22 -4.65
N SER A 48 13.60 6.71 -5.85
CA SER A 48 12.25 6.57 -6.41
C SER A 48 11.58 5.23 -6.09
N VAL A 49 12.32 4.29 -5.47
CA VAL A 49 11.84 2.96 -5.13
C VAL A 49 11.20 3.01 -3.74
N ARG A 50 9.95 2.56 -3.66
CA ARG A 50 9.27 2.29 -2.39
C ARG A 50 8.65 0.90 -2.41
N LEU A 51 8.88 0.15 -1.34
CA LEU A 51 8.25 -1.12 -1.06
C LEU A 51 7.34 -1.00 0.16
N PHE A 52 6.19 -1.66 0.11
CA PHE A 52 5.16 -1.62 1.14
C PHE A 52 4.80 -3.04 1.55
N LEU A 53 4.42 -3.25 2.81
CA LEU A 53 3.76 -4.50 3.18
C LEU A 53 2.37 -4.54 2.55
N ARG A 54 2.03 -5.68 1.96
CA ARG A 54 0.70 -5.97 1.42
C ARG A 54 -0.37 -5.74 2.49
N GLY A 55 -0.14 -6.24 3.71
CA GLY A 55 -1.10 -6.09 4.82
C GLY A 55 -1.43 -4.63 5.12
N ASP A 56 -0.44 -3.74 5.11
CA ASP A 56 -0.65 -2.31 5.37
C ASP A 56 -1.46 -1.65 4.24
N VAL A 57 -1.20 -2.04 2.99
CA VAL A 57 -1.93 -1.56 1.82
C VAL A 57 -3.39 -2.03 1.86
N GLU A 58 -3.61 -3.29 2.21
CA GLU A 58 -4.94 -3.89 2.34
C GLU A 58 -5.74 -3.25 3.47
N ALA A 59 -5.14 -3.09 4.65
CA ALA A 59 -5.73 -2.37 5.77
C ALA A 59 -6.08 -0.93 5.39
N ARG A 60 -5.21 -0.25 4.64
CA ARG A 60 -5.48 1.10 4.15
C ARG A 60 -6.69 1.15 3.20
N LYS A 61 -6.89 0.13 2.36
CA LYS A 61 -8.05 0.01 1.47
C LYS A 61 -9.33 -0.18 2.26
N ALA A 62 -9.34 -1.09 3.23
CA ALA A 62 -10.49 -1.31 4.11
C ALA A 62 -10.90 -0.02 4.83
N LEU A 63 -9.93 0.68 5.45
CA LEU A 63 -10.16 1.99 6.07
C LEU A 63 -10.72 3.03 5.08
N ALA A 64 -10.33 2.99 3.80
CA ALA A 64 -10.86 3.92 2.80
C ALA A 64 -12.36 3.68 2.55
N VAL A 65 -12.78 2.42 2.50
CA VAL A 65 -14.19 2.03 2.35
C VAL A 65 -14.99 2.47 3.58
N GLU A 66 -14.51 2.15 4.79
CA GLU A 66 -15.16 2.56 6.04
C GLU A 66 -15.33 4.08 6.15
N LEU A 67 -14.29 4.84 5.78
CA LEU A 67 -14.35 6.31 5.78
C LEU A 67 -15.33 6.83 4.72
N ARG A 68 -15.44 6.17 3.56
CA ARG A 68 -16.41 6.53 2.53
C ARG A 68 -17.83 6.31 3.04
N GLU A 69 -18.11 5.16 3.64
CA GLU A 69 -19.42 4.87 4.24
C GLU A 69 -19.76 5.86 5.36
N LYS A 70 -18.80 6.20 6.22
CA LYS A 70 -19.00 7.11 7.34
C LYS A 70 -19.25 8.57 6.91
N TYR A 71 -18.49 9.08 5.95
CA TYR A 71 -18.50 10.50 5.59
C TYR A 71 -19.27 10.80 4.30
N ARG A 72 -19.57 9.79 3.48
CA ARG A 72 -20.29 9.89 2.21
C ARG A 72 -21.24 8.69 2.01
N PRO A 73 -22.19 8.45 2.92
CA PRO A 73 -23.07 7.28 2.85
C PRO A 73 -24.03 7.26 1.65
N TYR A 74 -24.20 8.39 0.97
CA TYR A 74 -25.17 8.56 -0.14
C TYR A 74 -24.50 8.68 -1.53
N GLU A 75 -23.18 8.51 -1.63
CA GLU A 75 -22.43 8.32 -2.89
C GLU A 75 -22.21 6.84 -3.21
#